data_AF-A0A261WAM3-F1
#
_entry.id   AF-A0A261WAM3-F1
#
_cell.length_a   1.000
_cell.length_b   1.000
_cell.length_c   1.000
_cell.angle_alpha   90.00
_cell.angle_beta   90.00
_cell.angle_gamma   90.00
#
_symmetry.space_group_name_H-M   'P 1'
#
loop_
_entity.id
_entity.type
_entity.pdbx_description
1 polymer ?
#
loop_
_entity_poly.entity_id
_entity_poly.type
_entity_poly.pdbx_seq_one_letter_code
_entity_poly.pdbx_strand_id
1 'polypeptide(L)'
;MGIVCNRHKDGSQRWHNVYIKPVYGHEGVQGYGAIYLPLSTEQQQRAQVFFSRWQRRGAPLSVVALSTRWLARSWPALLVGAGIGLACAGLESAWLQGASALLGVLLLTGWQNWRQNRQMRAVLASHPKAFADPALAGLL
;
A
#
# COMPACT_ATOMS: atom_id res chain seq x y z
N MET A 1 -8.31 10.91 -6.61
CA MET A 1 -9.54 10.66 -5.80
C MET A 1 -9.19 10.97 -4.36
N GLY A 2 -9.97 11.79 -3.66
CA GLY A 2 -9.71 12.13 -2.26
C GLY A 2 -11.01 12.38 -1.49
N ILE A 3 -11.14 11.78 -0.31
CA ILE A 3 -12.26 12.04 0.60
C ILE A 3 -12.00 13.38 1.29
N VAL A 4 -12.94 14.31 1.16
CA VAL A 4 -12.89 15.63 1.80
C VAL A 4 -14.11 15.81 2.69
N CYS A 5 -13.88 16.35 3.88
CA CYS A 5 -14.94 16.82 4.78
C CYS A 5 -15.05 18.34 4.67
N ASN A 6 -16.19 18.82 4.19
CA ASN A 6 -16.50 20.24 4.21
C ASN A 6 -17.33 20.54 5.47
N ARG A 7 -16.84 21.47 6.29
CA ARG A 7 -17.51 21.92 7.51
C ARG A 7 -18.20 23.24 7.22
N HIS A 8 -19.52 23.25 7.32
CA HIS A 8 -20.31 24.44 7.06
C HIS A 8 -20.32 25.37 8.28
N LYS A 9 -20.69 26.64 8.08
CA LYS A 9 -20.68 27.67 9.15
C LYS A 9 -21.65 27.32 10.30
N ASP A 10 -22.70 26.57 10.01
CA ASP A 10 -23.67 26.05 10.98
C ASP A 10 -23.14 24.86 11.82
N GLY A 11 -21.91 24.40 11.57
CA GLY A 11 -21.31 23.26 12.26
C GLY A 11 -21.62 21.89 11.64
N SER A 12 -22.49 21.81 10.63
CA SER A 12 -22.76 20.57 9.89
C SER A 12 -21.55 20.14 9.05
N GLN A 13 -21.37 18.84 8.89
CA GLN A 13 -20.28 18.25 8.12
C GLN A 13 -20.84 17.48 6.93
N ARG A 14 -20.32 17.77 5.73
CA ARG A 14 -20.62 17.00 4.52
C ARG A 14 -19.37 16.34 3.97
N TRP A 15 -19.46 15.04 3.79
CA TRP A 15 -18.40 14.22 3.27
C TRP A 15 -18.61 14.01 1.77
N HIS A 16 -17.58 14.27 0.97
CA HIS A 16 -17.60 14.03 -0.47
C HIS A 16 -16.33 13.33 -0.92
N ASN A 17 -16.45 12.48 -1.93
CA ASN A 17 -15.30 12.01 -2.69
C ASN A 17 -15.05 12.99 -3.84
N VAL A 18 -13.87 13.59 -3.86
CA VAL A 18 -13.50 14.62 -4.84
C VAL A 18 -12.59 14.02 -5.90
N TYR A 19 -12.95 14.26 -7.16
CA TYR A 19 -12.11 13.98 -8.31
C TYR A 19 -11.79 15.29 -9.04
N ILE A 20 -10.51 15.52 -9.31
CA ILE A 20 -10.06 16.67 -10.09
C ILE A 20 -9.88 16.22 -11.53
N LYS A 21 -10.63 16.82 -12.45
CA LYS A 21 -10.58 16.54 -13.88
C LYS A 21 -9.94 17.74 -14.61
N PRO A 22 -8.86 17.55 -15.38
CA PRO A 22 -8.36 18.60 -16.25
C PRO A 22 -9.38 18.92 -17.34
N VAL A 23 -9.54 20.22 -17.63
CA VAL A 23 -10.35 20.73 -18.73
C VAL A 23 -9.38 21.15 -19.83
N TYR A 24 -9.47 20.48 -20.98
CA TYR A 24 -8.64 20.77 -22.14
C TYR A 24 -9.32 21.78 -23.06
N GLY A 25 -8.57 22.76 -23.54
CA GLY A 25 -8.95 23.60 -24.67
C GLY A 25 -7.89 23.56 -25.76
N HIS A 26 -7.89 24.56 -26.65
CA HIS A 26 -7.09 24.54 -27.88
C HIS A 26 -5.57 24.45 -27.66
N GLU A 27 -5.04 25.03 -26.58
CA GLU A 27 -3.60 25.06 -26.26
C GLU A 27 -3.21 24.08 -25.14
N GLY A 28 -4.09 23.13 -24.79
CA GLY A 28 -3.85 22.16 -23.71
C GLY A 28 -4.73 22.40 -22.49
N VAL A 29 -4.23 22.11 -21.28
CA VAL A 29 -5.03 22.19 -20.05
C VAL A 29 -5.31 23.66 -19.69
N GLN A 30 -6.57 24.07 -19.78
CA GLN A 30 -7.02 25.44 -19.48
C GLN A 30 -7.58 25.58 -18.06
N GLY A 31 -7.83 24.47 -17.36
CA GLY A 31 -8.31 24.52 -15.98
C GLY A 31 -8.52 23.14 -15.37
N TYR A 32 -8.99 23.13 -14.12
CA TYR A 32 -9.29 21.93 -13.37
C TYR A 32 -10.69 22.03 -12.76
N GLY A 33 -11.56 21.08 -13.11
CA GLY A 33 -12.88 20.93 -12.51
C GLY A 33 -12.83 19.98 -11.31
N ALA A 34 -13.40 20.38 -10.18
CA ALA A 34 -13.60 19.50 -9.04
C ALA A 34 -15.01 18.89 -9.10
N ILE A 35 -15.08 17.56 -9.20
CA ILE A 35 -16.32 16.80 -9.17
C ILE A 35 -16.48 16.22 -7.76
N TYR A 36 -17.59 16.56 -7.11
CA TYR A 36 -17.94 16.09 -5.78
C TYR A 36 -18.97 14.98 -5.89
N LEU A 37 -18.63 13.77 -5.46
CA LEU A 37 -19.58 12.66 -5.36
C LEU A 37 -19.97 12.44 -3.90
N PRO A 38 -21.26 12.18 -3.62
CA PRO A 38 -21.70 11.79 -2.28
C PRO A 38 -21.07 10.43 -1.91
N LEU A 39 -20.66 10.30 -0.65
CA LEU A 39 -20.17 9.01 -0.11
C LEU A 39 -21.34 8.15 0.35
N SER A 40 -21.17 6.83 0.28
CA SER A 40 -22.09 5.92 0.96
C SER A 40 -21.97 6.04 2.48
N THR A 41 -23.02 5.68 3.21
CA THR A 41 -23.06 5.72 4.68
C THR A 41 -21.92 4.94 5.33
N GLU A 42 -21.61 3.74 4.81
CA GLU A 42 -20.47 2.94 5.28
C GLU A 42 -19.11 3.60 5.03
N GLN A 43 -18.94 4.25 3.87
CA GLN A 43 -17.70 4.95 3.54
C GLN A 43 -17.53 6.18 4.42
N GLN A 44 -18.61 6.90 4.69
CA GLN A 44 -18.63 8.06 5.59
C GLN A 44 -18.25 7.65 7.02
N GLN A 45 -18.79 6.55 7.55
CA GLN A 45 -18.43 6.03 8.88
C GLN A 45 -16.94 5.66 8.95
N ARG A 46 -16.42 4.95 7.93
CA ARG A 46 -14.99 4.59 7.85
C ARG A 46 -14.10 5.83 7.80
N ALA A 47 -14.47 6.84 7.01
CA ALA A 47 -13.76 8.10 6.92
C ALA A 47 -13.76 8.85 8.26
N GLN A 48 -14.90 8.96 8.94
CA GLN A 48 -14.99 9.62 10.25
C GLN A 48 -14.11 8.93 11.30
N VAL A 49 -14.12 7.60 11.36
CA VAL A 49 -13.24 6.84 12.27
C VAL A 49 -11.77 7.12 11.94
N PHE A 50 -11.40 7.14 10.66
CA PHE A 50 -10.03 7.43 10.23
C PHE A 50 -9.60 8.86 10.58
N PHE A 51 -10.37 9.87 10.18
CA PHE A 51 -10.03 11.28 10.41
C PHE A 51 -10.08 11.66 11.89
N SER A 52 -11.00 11.10 12.68
CA SER A 52 -11.03 11.33 14.13
C SER A 52 -9.86 10.68 14.87
N ARG A 53 -9.30 9.58 14.34
CA ARG A 53 -8.03 9.00 14.84
C ARG A 53 -6.85 9.89 14.46
N TRP A 54 -6.82 10.38 13.22
CA TRP A 54 -5.78 11.30 12.75
C TRP A 54 -5.73 12.59 13.59
N GLN A 55 -6.87 13.26 13.76
CA GLN A 55 -6.98 14.50 14.52
C GLN A 55 -6.56 14.34 15.98
N ARG A 56 -6.84 13.18 16.60
CA ARG A 56 -6.49 12.92 18.01
C ARG A 56 -5.03 12.52 18.23
N ARG A 57 -4.37 11.91 17.25
CA ARG A 57 -3.05 11.28 17.45
C ARG A 57 -1.94 11.83 16.57
N GLY A 58 -2.23 12.75 15.65
CA GLY A 58 -1.25 13.33 14.71
C GLY A 58 -0.68 12.34 13.68
N ALA A 59 -0.79 11.03 13.93
CA ALA A 59 -0.36 9.95 13.07
C ALA A 59 -1.50 8.94 12.81
N PRO A 60 -1.72 8.52 11.55
CA PRO A 60 -2.80 7.61 11.14
C PRO A 60 -2.69 6.20 11.73
N LEU A 61 -1.50 5.80 12.16
CA LEU A 61 -1.18 4.44 12.56
C LEU A 61 -0.41 4.51 13.87
N SER A 62 -0.87 3.78 14.89
CA SER A 62 -0.07 3.60 16.09
C SER A 62 1.24 2.90 15.72
N VAL A 63 2.33 3.25 16.39
CA VAL A 63 3.63 2.56 16.23
C VAL A 63 3.47 1.04 16.40
N VAL A 64 2.55 0.63 17.29
CA VAL A 64 2.14 -0.77 17.51
C VAL A 64 1.47 -1.39 16.28
N ALA A 65 0.62 -0.65 15.55
CA ALA A 65 0.01 -1.13 14.31
C ALA A 65 1.04 -1.27 13.17
N LEU A 66 2.06 -0.41 13.15
CA LEU A 66 3.19 -0.54 12.22
C LEU A 66 4.05 -1.76 12.54
N SER A 67 4.40 -1.97 13.81
CA SER A 67 5.26 -3.10 14.22
C SER A 67 4.57 -4.44 14.00
N THR A 68 3.29 -4.56 14.36
CA THR A 68 2.49 -5.78 14.10
C THR A 68 2.35 -6.08 12.60
N ARG A 69 2.12 -5.06 11.76
CA ARG A 69 2.14 -5.24 10.29
C ARG A 69 3.50 -5.65 9.76
N TRP A 70 4.58 -5.08 10.28
CA TRP A 70 5.94 -5.44 9.93
C TRP A 70 6.22 -6.90 10.29
N LEU A 71 5.89 -7.30 11.53
CA LEU A 71 6.08 -8.66 12.01
C LEU A 71 5.26 -9.67 11.19
N ALA A 72 3.98 -9.38 10.93
CA ALA A 72 3.13 -10.23 10.09
C ALA A 72 3.61 -10.33 8.64
N ARG A 73 4.34 -9.32 8.13
CA ARG A 73 4.93 -9.36 6.78
C ARG A 73 6.24 -10.12 6.75
N SER A 74 7.05 -10.00 7.81
CA SER A 74 8.43 -10.49 7.87
C SER A 74 8.61 -11.84 8.57
N TRP A 75 7.62 -12.35 9.33
CA TRP A 75 7.73 -13.64 10.01
C TRP A 75 8.12 -14.82 9.09
N PRO A 76 7.67 -14.94 7.82
CA PRO A 76 8.07 -16.05 6.97
C PRO A 76 9.55 -15.95 6.60
N ALA A 77 10.05 -14.73 6.41
CA ALA A 77 11.46 -14.48 6.11
C ALA A 77 12.34 -14.77 7.33
N LEU A 78 11.86 -14.46 8.54
CA LEU A 78 12.56 -14.78 9.78
C LEU A 78 12.65 -16.29 10.00
N LEU A 79 11.59 -17.06 9.72
CA LEU A 79 11.63 -18.51 9.83
C LEU A 79 12.57 -19.16 8.80
N VAL A 80 12.54 -18.70 7.56
CA VAL A 80 13.45 -19.20 6.52
C VAL A 80 14.90 -18.86 6.86
N GLY A 81 15.17 -17.64 7.32
CA GLY A 81 16.49 -17.21 7.78
C GLY A 81 16.99 -18.03 8.97
N ALA A 82 16.13 -18.29 9.96
CA ALA A 82 16.48 -19.15 11.10
C ALA A 82 16.74 -20.60 10.68
N GLY A 83 15.95 -21.14 9.75
CA GLY A 83 16.15 -22.47 9.20
C GLY A 83 17.47 -22.62 8.45
N ILE A 84 17.84 -21.62 7.63
CA ILE A 84 19.14 -21.58 6.94
C ILE A 84 20.28 -21.46 7.96
N GLY A 85 20.14 -20.59 8.97
CA GLY A 85 21.15 -20.42 10.02
C GLY A 85 21.42 -21.70 10.81
N LEU A 86 20.37 -22.44 11.17
CA LEU A 86 20.50 -23.74 11.83
C LEU A 86 21.11 -24.81 10.91
N ALA A 87 20.72 -24.83 9.64
CA ALA A 87 21.30 -25.75 8.66
C ALA A 87 22.79 -25.48 8.41
N CYS A 88 23.22 -24.22 8.46
CA CYS A 88 24.63 -23.84 8.35
C CYS A 88 25.43 -24.21 9.60
N ALA A 89 24.85 -24.11 10.79
CA ALA A 89 25.53 -24.44 12.05
C ALA A 89 25.91 -25.92 12.18
N GLY A 90 25.23 -26.82 11.46
CA GLY A 90 25.52 -28.26 11.43
C GLY A 90 26.55 -28.70 10.38
N LEU A 91 27.06 -27.79 9.55
CA LEU A 91 28.03 -28.11 8.50
C LEU A 91 29.45 -27.80 8.97
N GLU A 92 30.36 -28.78 8.93
CA GLU A 92 31.77 -28.57 9.34
C GLU A 92 32.63 -27.86 8.27
N SER A 93 32.18 -27.85 7.02
CA SER A 93 32.91 -27.25 5.90
C SER A 93 32.47 -25.81 5.63
N ALA A 94 33.41 -24.87 5.73
CA ALA A 94 33.19 -23.45 5.44
C ALA A 94 32.70 -23.20 4.00
N TRP A 95 33.08 -24.04 3.04
CA TRP A 95 32.60 -23.94 1.66
C TRP A 95 31.12 -24.31 1.54
N LEU A 96 30.70 -25.39 2.21
CA LEU A 96 29.30 -25.83 2.22
C LEU A 96 28.41 -24.80 2.93
N GLN A 97 28.90 -24.19 4.02
CA GLN A 97 28.21 -23.09 4.72
C GLN A 97 28.01 -21.86 3.83
N GLY A 98 29.05 -21.47 3.06
CA GLY A 98 28.95 -20.34 2.13
C GLY A 98 27.96 -20.61 1.00
N ALA A 99 28.00 -21.80 0.41
CA ALA A 99 27.09 -22.21 -0.66
C ALA A 99 25.63 -22.28 -0.20
N SER A 100 25.37 -22.85 0.98
CA SER A 100 24.01 -22.93 1.55
C SER A 100 23.46 -21.56 1.95
N ALA A 101 24.31 -20.67 2.48
CA ALA A 101 23.91 -19.29 2.77
C ALA A 101 23.53 -18.52 1.50
N LEU A 102 24.33 -18.63 0.43
CA LEU A 102 24.05 -18.01 -0.87
C LEU A 102 22.74 -18.52 -1.49
N LEU A 103 22.55 -19.84 -1.50
CA LEU A 103 21.31 -20.46 -1.98
C LEU A 103 20.10 -20.02 -1.15
N GLY A 104 20.25 -19.95 0.17
CA GLY A 104 19.21 -19.48 1.08
C GLY A 104 18.78 -18.03 0.80
N VAL A 105 19.75 -17.14 0.58
CA VAL A 105 19.47 -15.73 0.23
C VAL A 105 18.79 -15.63 -1.14
N LEU A 106 19.24 -16.38 -2.14
CA LEU A 106 18.63 -16.38 -3.47
C LEU A 106 17.19 -16.91 -3.44
N LEU A 107 16.93 -17.99 -2.71
CA LEU A 107 15.58 -18.53 -2.55
C LEU A 107 14.67 -17.56 -1.81
N LEU A 108 15.16 -16.92 -0.74
CA LEU A 108 14.38 -15.95 0.03
C LEU A 108 14.04 -14.72 -0.81
N THR A 109 15.01 -14.17 -1.53
CA THR A 109 14.79 -13.00 -2.40
C THR A 109 13.85 -13.34 -3.56
N GLY A 110 14.00 -14.52 -4.19
CA GLY A 110 13.10 -15.02 -5.23
C GLY A 110 11.66 -15.20 -4.73
N TRP A 111 11.48 -15.85 -3.57
CA TRP A 111 10.17 -16.00 -2.93
C TRP A 111 9.54 -14.64 -2.62
N GLN A 112 10.32 -13.73 -2.04
CA GLN A 112 9.83 -12.41 -1.64
C GLN A 112 9.40 -11.59 -2.85
N ASN A 113 10.16 -11.64 -3.95
CA ASN A 113 9.81 -11.00 -5.21
C ASN A 113 8.51 -11.59 -5.80
N TRP A 114 8.39 -12.93 -5.84
CA TRP A 114 7.19 -13.60 -6.32
C TRP A 114 5.94 -13.23 -5.51
N ARG A 115 6.05 -13.20 -4.18
CA ARG A 115 4.95 -12.80 -3.29
C ARG A 115 4.54 -11.35 -3.51
N GLN A 116 5.51 -10.43 -3.65
CA GLN A 116 5.24 -9.02 -3.92
C GLN A 116 4.55 -8.83 -5.27
N ASN A 117 5.04 -9.48 -6.33
CA ASN A 117 4.44 -9.42 -7.65
C ASN A 117 3.02 -9.99 -7.67
N ARG A 118 2.75 -11.08 -6.95
CA ARG A 118 1.38 -11.60 -6.81
C ARG A 118 0.45 -10.63 -6.11
N GLN A 119 0.91 -10.00 -5.02
CA GLN A 119 0.12 -9.01 -4.29
C GLN A 119 -0.19 -7.78 -5.16
N MET A 120 0.81 -7.29 -5.89
CA MET A 120 0.64 -6.18 -6.84
C MET A 120 -0.37 -6.52 -7.92
N ARG A 121 -0.24 -7.70 -8.55
CA ARG A 121 -1.19 -8.17 -9.56
C ARG A 121 -2.60 -8.31 -9.03
N ALA A 122 -2.78 -8.79 -7.80
CA ALA A 122 -4.10 -8.89 -7.17
C ALA A 122 -4.74 -7.51 -6.92
N VAL A 123 -3.93 -6.52 -6.51
CA VAL A 123 -4.40 -5.14 -6.35
C VAL A 123 -4.80 -4.54 -7.70
N LEU A 124 -3.96 -4.70 -8.73
CA LEU A 124 -4.27 -4.23 -10.08
C LEU A 124 -5.53 -4.90 -10.65
N ALA A 125 -5.70 -6.21 -10.44
CA ALA A 125 -6.88 -6.95 -10.87
C ALA A 125 -8.17 -6.50 -10.15
N SER A 126 -8.07 -6.01 -8.91
CA SER A 126 -9.24 -5.48 -8.17
C SER A 126 -9.67 -4.07 -8.59
N HIS A 127 -8.81 -3.32 -9.31
CA HIS A 127 -9.11 -1.96 -9.77
C HIS A 127 -8.80 -1.77 -11.27
N PRO A 128 -9.40 -2.57 -12.17
CA PRO A 128 -9.07 -2.55 -13.60
C PRO A 128 -9.35 -1.21 -14.28
N LYS A 129 -10.28 -0.41 -13.75
CA LYS A 129 -10.64 0.91 -14.29
C LYS A 129 -9.75 2.06 -13.79
N ALA A 130 -8.95 1.86 -12.75
CA ALA A 130 -8.08 2.91 -12.20
C ALA A 130 -6.74 3.04 -12.95
N PHE A 131 -6.34 1.99 -13.69
CA PHE A 131 -5.05 1.90 -14.39
C PHE A 131 -5.20 1.64 -15.90
N ALA A 132 -6.39 1.83 -16.46
CA ALA A 132 -6.65 1.66 -17.89
C ALA A 132 -6.12 2.83 -18.75
N ASP A 133 -5.47 3.83 -18.14
CA ASP A 133 -4.94 4.98 -18.86
C ASP A 133 -3.58 4.62 -19.48
N PRO A 134 -3.45 4.61 -20.83
CA PRO A 134 -2.21 4.24 -21.53
C PRO A 134 -1.00 5.08 -21.12
N ALA A 135 -1.23 6.29 -20.60
CA ALA A 135 -0.18 7.18 -20.12
C ALA A 135 0.61 6.64 -18.91
N LEU A 136 0.04 5.71 -18.13
CA LEU A 136 0.70 5.12 -16.96
C LEU A 136 1.41 3.79 -17.29
N ALA A 137 1.21 3.24 -18.49
CA ALA A 137 1.81 1.96 -18.89
C ALA A 137 3.35 2.03 -19.07
N GLY A 138 3.91 3.22 -19.29
CA GLY A 138 5.36 3.42 -19.47
C GLY A 138 6.18 3.59 -18.19
N LEU A 139 5.55 3.53 -17.01
CA LEU A 139 6.21 3.70 -15.70
C LEU A 139 6.33 2.39 -14.89
N LEU A 140 5.96 1.25 -15.49
CA LEU A 140 6.12 -0.11 -14.94
C LEU A 140 7.20 -0.87 -15.72
#